data_AF-A0A1Y3TXL5-F1
#
_entry.id   AF-A0A1Y3TXL5-F1
#
_cell.length_a   1.000
_cell.length_b   1.000
_cell.length_c   1.000
_cell.angle_alpha   90.00
_cell.angle_beta   90.00
_cell.angle_gamma   90.00
#
_symmetry.space_group_name_H-M   'P 1'
#
loop_
_entity.id
_entity.type
_entity.pdbx_description
1 polymer ?
#
loop_
_entity_poly.entity_id
_entity_poly.type
_entity_poly.pdbx_seq_one_letter_code
_entity_poly.pdbx_strand_id
1 'polypeptide(L)'
;MDDGIESNSCYNHIVYSNRPIEKGIFDDFSCVIKLHGDVSEMLTYEDAKSEIFTQKQYISSLKSNASLLGKLQHDAIYQNLIFIGCSLNDEIDLLAYSSENGVNAAKYFCTIKNPSTLEKYKYESYGITHCIVFDSYDQIYEYLYEVGQEAGKISINDLEEYKKFMITRLADDYESNKAYLFLRV
;
A
#
# COMPACT_ATOMS: atom_id res chain seq x y z
N MET A 1 7.83 10.80 -18.19
CA MET A 1 8.37 9.69 -17.39
C MET A 1 7.78 9.84 -16.01
N ASP A 2 7.28 8.76 -15.43
CA ASP A 2 6.64 8.76 -14.11
C ASP A 2 7.64 8.24 -13.08
N ASP A 3 8.48 9.15 -12.60
CA ASP A 3 9.49 8.93 -11.57
C ASP A 3 9.28 9.81 -10.31
N GLY A 4 8.07 10.37 -10.21
CA GLY A 4 7.72 11.33 -9.18
C GLY A 4 7.76 10.75 -7.78
N ILE A 5 7.44 9.46 -7.61
CA ILE A 5 7.41 8.79 -6.31
C ILE A 5 8.82 8.39 -5.88
N GLU A 6 9.57 7.67 -6.71
CA GLU A 6 10.91 7.17 -6.33
C GLU A 6 11.93 8.30 -6.11
N SER A 7 11.77 9.43 -6.81
CA SER A 7 12.71 10.55 -6.71
C SER A 7 12.41 11.48 -5.52
N ASN A 8 11.21 11.41 -4.94
CA ASN A 8 10.76 12.33 -3.90
C ASN A 8 10.28 11.61 -2.61
N SER A 9 10.58 10.32 -2.46
CA SER A 9 10.16 9.54 -1.28
C SER A 9 11.22 8.55 -0.82
N CYS A 10 10.98 7.92 0.33
CA CYS A 10 11.78 6.80 0.82
C CYS A 10 11.50 5.48 0.07
N TYR A 11 10.50 5.45 -0.82
CA TYR A 11 10.16 4.29 -1.64
C TYR A 11 11.09 4.24 -2.86
N ASN A 12 12.34 3.84 -2.63
CA ASN A 12 13.38 3.79 -3.66
C ASN A 12 13.56 2.40 -4.28
N HIS A 13 12.89 1.37 -3.75
CA HIS A 13 12.95 0.02 -4.28
C HIS A 13 11.84 -0.21 -5.31
N ILE A 14 12.20 -0.24 -6.59
CA ILE A 14 11.26 -0.46 -7.70
C ILE A 14 11.08 -1.97 -7.93
N VAL A 15 9.83 -2.41 -7.93
CA VAL A 15 9.44 -3.78 -8.24
C VAL A 15 8.71 -3.79 -9.58
N TYR A 16 9.29 -4.47 -10.55
CA TYR A 16 8.74 -4.59 -11.91
C TYR A 16 7.82 -5.80 -12.06
N SER A 17 6.80 -5.66 -12.88
CA SER A 17 5.99 -6.78 -13.36
C SER A 17 6.81 -7.71 -14.27
N ASN A 18 6.36 -8.95 -14.38
CA ASN A 18 6.91 -10.02 -15.23
C ASN A 18 8.35 -10.44 -14.90
N ARG A 19 8.85 -10.11 -13.70
CA ARG A 19 10.15 -10.56 -13.19
C ARG A 19 9.98 -11.43 -11.95
N PRO A 20 10.83 -12.45 -11.74
CA PRO A 20 10.84 -13.19 -10.49
C PRO A 20 11.17 -12.26 -9.32
N ILE A 21 10.35 -12.31 -8.27
CA ILE A 21 10.50 -11.46 -7.09
C ILE A 21 11.02 -12.30 -5.92
N GLU A 22 11.97 -11.72 -5.19
CA GLU A 22 12.55 -12.30 -3.98
C GLU A 22 11.50 -12.32 -2.85
N LYS A 23 11.49 -13.42 -2.06
CA LYS A 23 10.50 -13.64 -1.00
C LYS A 23 10.93 -12.92 0.27
N GLY A 24 10.71 -11.62 0.32
CA GLY A 24 11.07 -10.78 1.46
C GLY A 24 11.11 -9.30 1.12
N ILE A 25 11.22 -8.96 -0.17
CA ILE A 25 11.35 -7.57 -0.63
C ILE A 25 10.27 -6.62 -0.06
N PHE A 26 9.02 -7.09 0.09
CA PHE A 26 7.91 -6.26 0.57
C PHE A 26 7.88 -6.09 2.09
N ASP A 27 8.61 -6.92 2.83
CA ASP A 27 8.71 -6.85 4.29
C ASP A 27 9.96 -6.05 4.70
N ASP A 28 11.03 -6.17 3.93
CA ASP A 28 12.32 -5.54 4.20
C ASP A 28 12.41 -4.09 3.67
N PHE A 29 11.63 -3.74 2.64
CA PHE A 29 11.78 -2.47 1.93
C PHE A 29 10.45 -1.76 1.64
N SER A 30 10.50 -0.43 1.69
CA SER A 30 9.46 0.43 1.13
C SER A 30 9.55 0.41 -0.40
N CYS A 31 8.58 -0.26 -1.04
CA CYS A 31 8.63 -0.55 -2.47
C CYS A 31 7.67 0.31 -3.31
N VAL A 32 8.06 0.64 -4.53
CA VAL A 32 7.17 1.13 -5.60
C VAL A 32 6.91 -0.01 -6.57
N ILE A 33 5.64 -0.41 -6.71
CA ILE A 33 5.25 -1.49 -7.63
C ILE A 33 4.80 -0.85 -8.95
N LYS A 34 5.53 -1.12 -10.03
CA LYS A 34 5.20 -0.65 -11.38
C LYS A 34 4.57 -1.78 -12.20
N LEU A 35 3.23 -1.82 -12.23
CA LEU A 35 2.47 -2.90 -12.87
C LEU A 35 2.54 -2.85 -14.40
N HIS A 36 2.37 -1.67 -14.99
CA HIS A 36 2.35 -1.47 -16.45
C HIS A 36 3.74 -1.27 -17.08
N GLY A 37 4.79 -1.53 -16.30
CA GLY A 37 6.18 -1.42 -16.72
C GLY A 37 6.83 -0.08 -16.38
N ASP A 38 8.14 -0.02 -16.61
CA ASP A 38 8.96 1.17 -16.36
C ASP A 38 9.73 1.54 -17.63
N VAL A 39 9.60 2.80 -18.04
CA VAL A 39 10.32 3.36 -19.19
C VAL A 39 11.84 3.25 -18.99
N SER A 40 12.33 3.43 -17.76
CA SER A 40 13.75 3.29 -17.44
C SER A 40 14.26 1.88 -17.70
N GLU A 41 13.46 0.86 -17.39
CA GLU A 41 13.80 -0.54 -17.71
C GLU A 41 13.84 -0.74 -19.23
N MET A 42 12.84 -0.25 -19.95
CA MET A 42 12.73 -0.37 -21.40
C MET A 42 13.87 0.30 -22.17
N LEU A 43 14.41 1.40 -21.64
CA LEU A 43 15.56 2.10 -22.23
C LEU A 43 16.91 1.48 -21.86
N THR A 44 16.97 0.77 -20.72
CA THR A 44 18.23 0.24 -20.18
C THR A 44 18.51 -1.18 -20.66
N TYR A 45 17.48 -2.01 -20.82
CA TYR A 45 17.62 -3.43 -21.10
C TYR A 45 17.00 -3.81 -22.44
N GLU A 46 17.77 -4.47 -23.31
CA GLU A 46 17.28 -5.00 -24.59
C GLU A 46 16.23 -6.12 -24.40
N ASP A 47 16.21 -6.76 -23.23
CA ASP A 47 15.28 -7.84 -22.88
C ASP A 47 14.16 -7.39 -21.92
N ALA A 48 13.83 -6.10 -21.87
CA ALA A 48 12.76 -5.58 -21.01
C ALA A 48 11.46 -6.39 -21.15
N LYS A 49 10.93 -6.92 -20.03
CA LYS A 49 9.74 -7.80 -20.00
C LYS A 49 8.57 -7.20 -19.23
N SER A 50 8.78 -6.07 -18.57
CA SER A 50 7.78 -5.38 -17.76
C SER A 50 6.71 -4.65 -18.58
N GLU A 51 6.91 -4.54 -19.90
CA GLU A 51 6.03 -3.75 -20.77
C GLU A 51 4.62 -4.34 -20.89
N ILE A 52 3.62 -3.53 -20.56
CA ILE A 52 2.21 -3.87 -20.76
C ILE A 52 1.49 -2.70 -21.44
N PHE A 53 1.36 -2.75 -22.77
CA PHE A 53 0.58 -1.76 -23.53
C PHE A 53 -0.76 -2.29 -24.04
N THR A 54 -0.93 -3.60 -24.08
CA THR A 54 -2.14 -4.24 -24.63
C THR A 54 -2.85 -5.08 -23.59
N GLN A 55 -4.19 -5.18 -23.70
CA GLN A 55 -4.99 -6.08 -22.86
C GLN A 55 -4.53 -7.54 -22.92
N LYS A 56 -3.95 -7.99 -24.05
CA LYS A 56 -3.40 -9.34 -24.17
C LYS A 56 -2.14 -9.53 -23.32
N GLN A 57 -1.21 -8.57 -23.38
CA GLN A 57 -0.03 -8.55 -22.50
C GLN A 57 -0.45 -8.46 -21.04
N TYR A 58 -1.49 -7.67 -20.76
CA TYR A 58 -2.06 -7.52 -19.43
C TYR A 58 -2.59 -8.86 -18.88
N ILE A 59 -3.43 -9.58 -19.63
CA ILE A 59 -3.92 -10.92 -19.22
C ILE A 59 -2.77 -11.92 -19.05
N SER A 60 -1.75 -11.85 -19.91
CA SER A 60 -0.58 -12.71 -19.79
C SER A 60 0.23 -12.38 -18.53
N SER A 61 0.40 -11.10 -18.25
CA SER A 61 1.08 -10.56 -17.07
C SER A 61 0.40 -11.00 -15.77
N LEU A 62 -0.93 -11.05 -15.74
CA LEU A 62 -1.65 -11.53 -14.57
C LEU A 62 -1.27 -12.98 -14.19
N LYS A 63 -0.97 -13.82 -15.19
CA LYS A 63 -0.57 -15.22 -14.96
C LYS A 63 0.88 -15.35 -14.49
N SER A 64 1.79 -14.54 -15.03
CA SER A 64 3.21 -14.53 -14.63
C SER A 64 3.44 -13.86 -13.27
N ASN A 65 2.55 -12.95 -12.86
CA ASN A 65 2.71 -12.11 -11.67
C ASN A 65 1.81 -12.50 -10.51
N ALA A 66 1.45 -13.78 -10.40
CA ALA A 66 0.56 -14.27 -9.34
C ALA A 66 1.01 -13.84 -7.91
N SER A 67 2.32 -13.72 -7.67
CA SER A 67 2.86 -13.22 -6.39
C SER A 67 2.56 -11.74 -6.15
N LEU A 68 2.75 -10.87 -7.15
CA LEU A 68 2.40 -9.45 -7.06
C LEU A 68 0.90 -9.25 -6.89
N LEU A 69 0.10 -9.98 -7.66
CA LEU A 69 -1.35 -9.93 -7.55
C LEU A 69 -1.82 -10.41 -6.18
N GLY A 70 -1.19 -11.45 -5.62
CA GLY A 70 -1.48 -11.91 -4.26
C GLY A 70 -1.18 -10.85 -3.20
N LYS A 71 -0.08 -10.09 -3.36
CA LYS A 71 0.25 -8.96 -2.48
C LYS A 71 -0.76 -7.82 -2.63
N LEU A 72 -1.10 -7.43 -3.86
CA LEU A 72 -2.11 -6.39 -4.11
C LEU A 72 -3.49 -6.79 -3.57
N GLN A 73 -3.88 -8.05 -3.72
CA GLN A 73 -5.12 -8.58 -3.15
C GLN A 73 -5.09 -8.49 -1.63
N HIS A 74 -3.99 -8.92 -1.00
CA HIS A 74 -3.82 -8.82 0.44
C HIS A 74 -3.93 -7.35 0.90
N ASP A 75 -3.21 -6.43 0.26
CA ASP A 75 -3.23 -5.02 0.64
C ASP A 75 -4.62 -4.40 0.40
N ALA A 76 -5.32 -4.77 -0.68
CA ALA A 76 -6.68 -4.31 -0.96
C ALA A 76 -7.74 -4.84 0.03
N ILE A 77 -7.45 -5.92 0.75
CA ILE A 77 -8.31 -6.51 1.77
C ILE A 77 -8.03 -5.92 3.15
N TYR A 78 -6.76 -5.68 3.48
CA TYR A 78 -6.32 -5.35 4.85
C TYR A 78 -5.86 -3.90 5.03
N GLN A 79 -5.66 -3.12 3.96
CA GLN A 79 -5.18 -1.75 4.02
C GLN A 79 -6.15 -0.78 3.36
N ASN A 80 -6.19 0.45 3.90
CA ASN A 80 -6.92 1.54 3.27
C ASN A 80 -6.21 1.94 1.97
N LEU A 81 -6.97 2.04 0.88
CA LEU A 81 -6.44 2.41 -0.42
C LEU A 81 -6.90 3.81 -0.81
N ILE A 82 -5.99 4.60 -1.39
CA ILE A 82 -6.32 5.91 -1.97
C ILE A 82 -5.98 5.86 -3.45
N PHE A 83 -6.98 6.15 -4.28
CA PHE A 83 -6.87 6.20 -5.73
C PHE A 83 -6.80 7.66 -6.18
N ILE A 84 -5.73 8.03 -6.88
CA ILE A 84 -5.46 9.39 -7.37
C ILE A 84 -5.07 9.30 -8.84
N GLY A 85 -5.64 10.17 -9.67
CA GLY A 85 -5.23 10.31 -11.08
C GLY A 85 -5.59 9.14 -12.01
N CYS A 86 -6.26 8.10 -11.51
CA CYS A 86 -6.66 6.95 -12.32
C CYS A 86 -8.12 7.08 -12.80
N SER A 87 -8.40 6.65 -14.03
CA SER A 87 -9.77 6.65 -14.59
C SER A 87 -10.56 5.37 -14.26
N LEU A 88 -9.93 4.38 -13.61
CA LEU A 88 -10.43 3.04 -13.28
C LEU A 88 -11.06 2.27 -14.46
N ASN A 89 -11.09 2.84 -15.67
CA ASN A 89 -11.99 2.39 -16.71
C ASN A 89 -11.55 1.08 -17.37
N ASP A 90 -10.26 0.74 -17.25
CA ASP A 90 -9.61 -0.40 -17.90
C ASP A 90 -8.76 -1.26 -16.93
N GLU A 91 -8.85 -1.02 -15.61
CA GLU A 91 -8.04 -1.71 -14.58
C GLU A 91 -8.76 -2.99 -14.10
N ILE A 92 -8.72 -4.04 -14.93
CA ILE A 92 -9.36 -5.34 -14.66
C ILE A 92 -8.77 -6.03 -13.41
N ASP A 93 -7.53 -5.71 -13.05
CA ASP A 93 -6.89 -6.20 -11.82
C ASP A 93 -7.67 -5.72 -10.60
N LEU A 94 -7.91 -4.41 -10.48
CA LEU A 94 -8.63 -3.81 -9.37
C LEU A 94 -10.06 -4.36 -9.23
N LEU A 95 -10.70 -4.69 -10.35
CA LEU A 95 -12.04 -5.28 -10.41
C LEU A 95 -12.09 -6.73 -9.90
N ALA A 96 -11.01 -7.50 -10.09
CA ALA A 96 -10.95 -8.88 -9.60
C ALA A 96 -10.99 -8.94 -8.06
N TYR A 97 -10.57 -7.88 -7.38
CA TYR A 97 -10.39 -7.86 -5.92
C TYR A 97 -11.56 -7.24 -5.13
N SER A 98 -12.59 -6.72 -5.80
CA SER A 98 -13.75 -6.11 -5.13
C SER A 98 -14.73 -7.12 -4.55
N SER A 99 -14.60 -8.40 -4.92
CA SER A 99 -15.58 -9.45 -4.62
C SER A 99 -15.36 -10.17 -3.28
N GLU A 100 -14.21 -10.00 -2.63
CA GLU A 100 -13.91 -10.65 -1.35
C GLU A 100 -14.10 -9.66 -0.21
N ASN A 101 -15.07 -9.98 0.67
CA ASN A 101 -15.46 -9.20 1.86
C ASN A 101 -14.33 -9.16 2.91
N GLY A 102 -13.28 -8.42 2.60
CA GLY A 102 -12.20 -8.06 3.51
C GLY A 102 -12.66 -7.11 4.61
N VAL A 103 -11.98 -7.18 5.76
CA VAL A 103 -12.25 -6.40 6.96
C VAL A 103 -12.20 -4.90 6.67
N ASN A 104 -13.35 -4.21 6.57
CA ASN A 104 -13.59 -2.77 6.76
C ASN A 104 -12.56 -1.75 6.21
N ALA A 105 -11.72 -2.13 5.24
CA ALA A 105 -10.69 -1.27 4.70
C ALA A 105 -11.33 -0.21 3.80
N ALA A 106 -11.08 1.06 4.12
CA ALA A 106 -11.64 2.18 3.39
C ALA A 106 -10.87 2.40 2.08
N LYS A 107 -11.61 2.35 0.97
CA LYS A 107 -11.10 2.66 -0.37
C LYS A 107 -11.63 4.03 -0.79
N TYR A 108 -10.73 5.00 -0.94
CA TYR A 108 -10.99 6.40 -1.26
C TYR A 108 -10.66 6.69 -2.72
N PHE A 109 -11.57 7.28 -3.47
CA PHE A 109 -11.35 7.73 -4.84
C PHE A 109 -11.36 9.25 -4.92
N CYS A 110 -10.22 9.84 -5.29
CA CYS A 110 -10.04 11.28 -5.41
C CYS A 110 -10.26 11.72 -6.86
N THR A 111 -11.20 12.64 -7.08
CA THR A 111 -11.56 13.13 -8.41
C THR A 111 -11.81 14.63 -8.39
N ILE A 112 -11.57 15.31 -9.51
CA ILE A 112 -11.96 16.72 -9.70
C ILE A 112 -13.39 16.88 -10.24
N LYS A 113 -13.96 15.79 -10.74
CA LYS A 113 -15.28 15.78 -11.36
C LYS A 113 -16.24 14.98 -10.51
N ASN A 114 -17.37 15.59 -10.20
CA ASN A 114 -18.49 14.89 -9.56
C ASN A 114 -18.89 13.68 -10.41
N PRO A 115 -18.81 12.45 -9.86
CA PRO A 115 -19.14 11.26 -10.62
C PRO A 115 -20.64 11.19 -10.88
N SER A 116 -20.97 10.87 -12.12
CA SER A 116 -22.33 10.53 -12.54
C SER A 116 -22.83 9.27 -11.82
N THR A 117 -24.14 9.03 -11.84
CA THR A 117 -24.74 7.84 -11.24
C THR A 117 -24.13 6.54 -11.79
N LEU A 118 -23.82 6.50 -13.09
CA LEU A 118 -23.20 5.35 -13.73
C LEU A 118 -21.76 5.13 -13.25
N GLU A 119 -20.99 6.21 -13.08
CA GLU A 119 -19.63 6.15 -12.53
C GLU A 119 -19.64 5.70 -11.07
N LYS A 120 -20.62 6.14 -10.27
CA LYS A 120 -20.78 5.68 -8.89
C LYS A 120 -21.05 4.18 -8.79
N TYR A 121 -21.98 3.64 -9.59
CA TYR A 121 -22.21 2.20 -9.66
C TYR A 121 -20.96 1.43 -10.10
N LYS A 122 -20.21 2.01 -11.03
CA LYS A 122 -18.93 1.47 -11.44
C LYS A 122 -17.97 1.44 -10.24
N TYR A 123 -17.75 2.54 -9.54
CA TYR A 123 -16.84 2.59 -8.38
C TYR A 123 -17.24 1.63 -7.27
N GLU A 124 -18.54 1.47 -7.00
CA GLU A 124 -19.07 0.48 -6.07
C GLU A 124 -18.69 -0.95 -6.50
N SER A 125 -18.73 -1.25 -7.80
CA SER A 125 -18.26 -2.54 -8.34
C SER A 125 -16.75 -2.76 -8.19
N TYR A 126 -15.94 -1.72 -7.99
CA TYR A 126 -14.52 -1.81 -7.60
C TYR A 126 -14.31 -1.86 -6.08
N GLY A 127 -15.40 -1.84 -5.29
CA GLY A 127 -15.35 -1.81 -3.83
C GLY A 127 -14.96 -0.46 -3.25
N ILE A 128 -15.07 0.62 -4.02
CA ILE A 128 -14.78 1.97 -3.53
C ILE A 128 -15.86 2.39 -2.53
N THR A 129 -15.40 2.76 -1.34
CA THR A 129 -16.26 3.12 -0.21
C THR A 129 -16.55 4.62 -0.16
N HIS A 130 -15.57 5.45 -0.55
CA HIS A 130 -15.65 6.90 -0.42
C HIS A 130 -15.17 7.56 -1.71
N CYS A 131 -15.91 8.57 -2.19
CA CYS A 131 -15.47 9.41 -3.30
C CYS A 131 -15.32 10.84 -2.78
N ILE A 132 -14.12 11.39 -2.94
CA ILE A 132 -13.77 12.75 -2.52
C ILE A 132 -13.61 13.60 -3.76
N VAL A 133 -14.37 14.69 -3.82
CA VAL A 133 -14.38 15.61 -4.97
C VAL A 133 -13.62 16.87 -4.59
N PHE A 134 -12.64 17.22 -5.42
CA PHE A 134 -11.79 18.39 -5.28
C PHE A 134 -12.03 19.37 -6.42
N ASP A 135 -11.59 20.62 -6.26
CA ASP A 135 -11.69 21.66 -7.27
C ASP A 135 -10.57 21.54 -8.32
N SER A 136 -9.39 21.04 -7.92
CA SER A 136 -8.23 20.84 -8.79
C SER A 136 -7.39 19.63 -8.36
N TYR A 137 -6.50 19.16 -9.25
CA TYR A 137 -5.53 18.11 -8.90
C TYR A 137 -4.51 18.61 -7.89
N ASP A 138 -4.07 19.87 -7.98
CA ASP A 138 -3.12 20.47 -7.04
C ASP A 138 -3.65 20.42 -5.60
N GLN A 139 -4.96 20.69 -5.44
CA GLN A 139 -5.63 20.63 -4.14
C GLN A 139 -5.59 19.23 -3.51
N ILE A 140 -5.59 18.17 -4.32
CA ILE A 140 -5.46 16.79 -3.81
C ILE A 140 -4.10 16.62 -3.12
N TYR A 141 -3.03 17.08 -3.77
CA TYR A 141 -1.67 16.96 -3.22
C TYR A 141 -1.47 17.85 -2.00
N GLU A 142 -2.01 19.07 -2.00
CA GLU A 142 -1.99 19.97 -0.84
C GLU A 142 -2.71 19.32 0.36
N TYR A 143 -3.92 18.79 0.16
CA TYR A 143 -4.67 18.11 1.22
C TYR A 143 -3.94 16.87 1.75
N LEU A 144 -3.34 16.06 0.88
CA LEU A 144 -2.56 14.90 1.32
C LEU A 144 -1.33 15.29 2.13
N TYR A 145 -0.66 16.38 1.74
CA TYR A 145 0.45 16.93 2.49
C TYR A 145 -0.01 17.41 3.88
N GLU A 146 -1.10 18.17 3.95
CA GLU A 146 -1.67 18.63 5.22
C GLU A 146 -2.10 17.47 6.12
N VAL A 147 -2.82 16.49 5.58
CA VAL A 147 -3.23 15.28 6.30
C VAL A 147 -2.02 14.50 6.81
N GLY A 148 -0.96 14.39 6.00
CA GLY A 148 0.29 13.76 6.41
C GLY A 148 0.96 14.49 7.58
N GLN A 149 0.98 15.82 7.55
CA GLN A 149 1.52 16.64 8.62
C GLN A 149 0.69 16.52 9.90
N GLU A 150 -0.64 16.51 9.80
CA GLU A 150 -1.53 16.29 10.95
C GLU A 150 -1.39 14.87 11.52
N ALA A 151 -1.30 13.86 10.66
CA ALA A 151 -1.08 12.47 11.09
C ALA A 151 0.25 12.33 11.84
N GLY A 152 1.29 13.04 11.42
CA GLY A 152 2.58 13.06 12.13
C GLY A 152 2.54 13.69 13.53
N LYS A 153 1.50 14.49 13.84
CA LYS A 153 1.28 15.04 15.19
C LYS A 153 0.58 14.06 16.11
N ILE A 154 -0.06 13.03 15.56
CA ILE A 154 -0.67 11.96 16.34
C ILE A 154 0.48 11.13 16.92
N SER A 155 0.69 11.24 18.22
CA SER A 155 1.69 10.46 18.94
C SER A 155 1.41 8.97 18.74
N ILE A 156 2.39 8.23 18.18
CA ILE A 156 2.35 6.76 18.02
C ILE A 156 2.31 6.05 19.39
N ASN A 157 2.50 6.78 20.48
CA ASN A 157 2.67 6.27 21.84
C ASN A 157 1.38 6.11 22.66
N ASP A 158 0.23 5.80 22.03
CA ASP A 158 -0.99 5.46 22.78
C ASP A 158 -0.78 4.23 23.70
N LEU A 159 0.17 3.35 23.38
CA LEU A 159 0.53 2.19 24.20
C LEU A 159 1.32 2.53 25.48
N GLU A 160 1.98 3.69 25.56
CA GLU A 160 2.66 4.13 26.80
C GLU A 160 1.64 4.40 27.91
N GLU A 161 0.47 4.94 27.57
CA GLU A 161 -0.63 5.17 28.52
C GLU A 161 -1.18 3.86 29.11
N TYR A 162 -1.08 2.76 28.35
CA TYR A 162 -1.46 1.41 28.81
C TYR A 162 -0.31 0.60 29.43
N LYS A 163 0.93 1.11 29.45
CA LYS A 163 2.05 0.52 30.22
C LYS A 163 1.85 0.80 31.71
N LYS A 164 0.83 0.17 32.29
CA LYS A 164 0.52 0.25 33.73
C LYS A 164 1.53 -0.49 34.62
N PHE A 165 2.53 -1.15 34.03
CA PHE A 165 3.54 -1.90 34.75
C PHE A 165 4.93 -1.34 34.43
N MET A 166 5.54 -0.70 35.42
CA MET A 166 6.99 -0.46 35.41
C MET A 166 7.70 -1.80 35.59
N ILE A 167 8.34 -2.28 34.53
CA ILE A 167 9.27 -3.41 34.63
C ILE A 167 10.51 -2.88 35.35
N THR A 168 10.60 -3.18 36.65
CA THR A 168 11.79 -2.85 37.43
C THR A 168 12.78 -3.99 37.26
N ARG A 169 13.89 -3.73 36.57
CA ARG A 169 15.00 -4.70 36.50
C ARG A 169 15.72 -4.69 37.85
N LEU A 170 15.64 -5.80 38.57
CA LEU A 170 16.45 -6.01 39.78
C LEU A 170 17.93 -6.11 39.40
N ALA A 171 18.82 -5.78 40.34
CA ALA A 171 20.25 -5.97 40.15
C ALA A 171 20.58 -7.46 39.98
N ASP A 172 21.57 -7.79 39.16
CA ASP A 172 22.03 -9.17 38.90
C ASP A 172 22.86 -9.75 40.07
N ASP A 173 22.51 -9.41 41.31
CA ASP A 173 23.16 -9.94 42.50
C ASP A 173 22.32 -11.05 43.15
N TYR A 174 23.01 -11.99 43.78
CA TYR A 174 22.39 -13.19 44.35
C TYR A 174 21.45 -12.86 45.51
N GLU A 175 21.80 -11.90 46.36
CA GLU A 175 21.02 -11.57 47.56
C GLU A 175 19.67 -10.94 47.19
N SER A 176 19.66 -10.02 46.22
CA SER A 176 18.43 -9.38 45.72
C SER A 176 17.48 -10.36 45.00
N ASN A 177 18.02 -11.40 44.34
CA ASN A 177 17.23 -12.33 43.53
C ASN A 177 16.83 -13.63 44.27
N LYS A 178 17.36 -13.86 45.46
CA LYS A 178 17.16 -15.09 46.25
C LYS A 178 15.68 -15.45 46.46
N ALA A 179 14.82 -14.45 46.68
CA ALA A 179 13.39 -14.65 46.90
C ALA A 179 12.63 -15.16 45.66
N TYR A 180 13.16 -14.95 44.46
CA TYR A 180 12.51 -15.32 43.19
C TYR A 180 13.00 -16.67 42.64
N LEU A 181 14.12 -17.20 43.15
CA LEU A 181 14.69 -18.48 42.72
C LEU A 181 13.88 -19.72 43.14
N PHE A 182 12.94 -19.58 44.09
CA PHE A 182 12.21 -20.70 44.68
C PHE A 182 10.74 -20.82 44.24
N LEU A 183 10.30 -20.08 43.20
CA LEU A 183 8.99 -20.32 42.59
C LEU A 183 9.06 -21.51 41.62
N ARG A 184 8.98 -22.71 42.20
CA ARG A 184 8.58 -23.94 41.51
C ARG A 184 7.53 -24.65 42.36
N VAL A 185 6.25 -24.39 42.06
CA VAL A 185 5.15 -25.37 42.09
C VAL A 185 4.17 -24.98 40.99
#